data_AF-A0A3G1GJT4-F1
#
_entry.id   AF-A0A3G1GJT4-F1
#
_cell.length_a   1.000
_cell.length_b   1.000
_cell.length_c   1.000
_cell.angle_alpha   90.00
_cell.angle_beta   90.00
_cell.angle_gamma   90.00
#
_symmetry.space_group_name_H-M   'P 1'
#
loop_
_entity.id
_entity.type
_entity.pdbx_description
1 polymer ?
#
loop_
_entity_poly.entity_id
_entity_poly.type
_entity_poly.pdbx_seq_one_letter_code
_entity_poly.pdbx_strand_id
1 'polypeptide(L)' 'MTKIEELERIAEQFEQGINPTELMNEMERIFKIPALNDPDFNEEYLEVIELYRKISKSRRVFDR' A
#
# COMPACT_ATOMS: atom_id res chain seq x y z
N MET A 1 -14.96 -8.92 4.13
CA MET A 1 -14.39 -7.72 3.50
C MET A 1 -13.82 -8.10 2.15
N THR A 2 -14.12 -7.30 1.12
CA THR A 2 -13.56 -7.44 -0.22
C THR A 2 -12.19 -6.77 -0.30
N LYS A 3 -11.40 -7.08 -1.34
CA LYS A 3 -10.10 -6.41 -1.57
C LYS A 3 -10.25 -4.88 -1.74
N ILE A 4 -11.38 -4.42 -2.27
CA ILE A 4 -11.67 -2.99 -2.45
C ILE A 4 -11.88 -2.31 -1.10
N GLU A 5 -12.69 -2.91 -0.21
CA GLU A 5 -12.92 -2.38 1.14
C GLU A 5 -11.63 -2.31 1.96
N GLU A 6 -10.72 -3.27 1.80
CA GLU A 6 -9.39 -3.22 2.45
C GLU A 6 -8.52 -2.08 1.92
N LEU A 7 -8.59 -1.80 0.61
CA LEU A 7 -7.80 -0.74 -0.01
C LEU A 7 -8.26 0.63 0.48
N GLU A 8 -9.57 0.85 0.54
CA GLU A 8 -10.18 2.07 1.07
C GLU A 8 -9.83 2.28 2.55
N ARG A 9 -9.92 1.21 3.37
CA ARG A 9 -9.55 1.27 4.79
C ARG A 9 -8.09 1.68 4.98
N ILE A 10 -7.18 1.08 4.21
CA ILE A 10 -5.74 1.39 4.30
C ILE A 10 -5.48 2.83 3.85
N ALA A 11 -6.17 3.31 2.81
CA ALA A 11 -6.08 4.70 2.38
C ALA A 11 -6.53 5.66 3.48
N GLU A 12 -7.66 5.38 4.14
CA GLU A 12 -8.14 6.19 5.27
C GLU A 12 -7.15 6.21 6.44
N GLN A 13 -6.62 5.04 6.83
CA GLN A 13 -5.63 4.93 7.90
C GLN A 13 -4.33 5.69 7.57
N PHE A 14 -3.93 5.71 6.30
CA PHE A 14 -2.79 6.50 5.86
C PHE A 14 -3.04 8.01 6.03
N GLU A 15 -4.22 8.51 5.68
CA GLU A 15 -4.60 9.91 5.88
C GLU A 15 -4.73 10.28 7.38
N GLN A 16 -5.07 9.30 8.24
CA GLN A 16 -5.09 9.47 9.70
C GLN A 16 -3.68 9.48 10.33
N GLY A 17 -2.62 9.28 9.55
CA GLY A 17 -1.23 9.33 10.03
C GLY A 17 -0.75 8.05 10.69
N ILE A 18 -1.39 6.91 10.42
CA ILE A 18 -0.89 5.59 10.85
C ILE A 18 0.48 5.33 10.22
N ASN A 19 1.32 4.57 10.93
CA ASN A 19 2.70 4.30 10.53
C ASN A 19 2.76 3.71 9.11
N PRO A 20 3.44 4.39 8.16
CA PRO A 20 3.56 3.92 6.78
C PRO A 20 4.16 2.51 6.65
N THR A 21 5.07 2.12 7.53
CA THR A 21 5.70 0.79 7.51
C THR A 21 4.70 -0.30 7.86
N GLU A 22 3.81 -0.06 8.82
CA GLU A 22 2.76 -1.03 9.20
C GLU A 22 1.77 -1.22 8.05
N LEU A 23 1.34 -0.11 7.44
CA LEU A 23 0.41 -0.14 6.29
C LEU A 23 1.03 -0.84 5.07
N MET A 24 2.31 -0.61 4.78
CA MET A 24 3.00 -1.33 3.69
C MET A 24 3.04 -2.85 3.94
N ASN A 25 3.42 -3.26 5.15
CA ASN A 25 3.45 -4.68 5.53
C ASN A 25 2.07 -5.33 5.44
N GLU A 26 1.03 -4.58 5.78
CA GLU A 26 -0.36 -5.02 5.68
C GLU A 26 -0.78 -5.20 4.21
N MET A 27 -0.49 -4.21 3.35
CA MET A 27 -0.78 -4.29 1.92
C MET A 27 -0.07 -5.47 1.24
N GLU A 28 1.20 -5.72 1.57
CA GLU A 28 1.96 -6.87 1.06
C GLU A 28 1.26 -8.20 1.39
N ARG A 29 0.71 -8.33 2.60
CA ARG A 29 0.02 -9.55 3.04
C ARG A 29 -1.34 -9.74 2.36
N ILE A 30 -2.12 -8.67 2.25
CA ILE A 30 -3.51 -8.71 1.73
C ILE A 30 -3.50 -8.83 0.20
N PHE A 31 -2.76 -7.96 -0.48
CA PHE A 31 -2.76 -7.88 -1.94
C PHE A 31 -1.71 -8.75 -2.61
N LYS A 32 -0.83 -9.42 -1.84
CA LYS A 32 0.26 -10.26 -2.35
C LYS A 32 1.21 -9.49 -3.26
N ILE A 33 1.51 -8.24 -2.88
CA ILE A 33 2.44 -7.38 -3.63
C ILE A 33 3.80 -8.09 -3.72
N PRO A 34 4.33 -8.32 -4.93
CA PRO A 34 5.64 -8.94 -5.11
C PRO A 34 6.75 -8.09 -4.49
N ALA A 35 7.76 -8.76 -3.93
CA ALA A 35 8.92 -8.07 -3.31
C ALA A 35 9.78 -7.33 -4.35
N LEU A 36 9.70 -7.72 -5.62
CA LEU A 36 10.36 -7.07 -6.74
C LEU A 36 9.31 -6.43 -7.65
N ASN A 37 9.73 -5.45 -8.45
CA ASN A 37 8.82 -4.83 -9.41
C ASN A 37 8.35 -5.86 -10.46
N ASP A 38 7.06 -6.11 -10.47
CA ASP A 38 6.39 -7.03 -11.39
C ASP A 38 5.43 -6.21 -12.30
N PRO A 39 5.74 -6.07 -13.61
CA PRO A 39 4.91 -5.31 -14.54
C PRO A 39 3.49 -5.85 -14.67
N ASP A 40 3.31 -7.18 -14.67
CA ASP A 40 2.00 -7.82 -14.87
C ASP A 40 1.11 -7.53 -13.65
N PHE A 41 1.67 -7.63 -12.44
CA PHE A 41 0.98 -7.23 -11.21
C PHE A 41 0.61 -5.74 -11.22
N ASN A 42 1.51 -4.87 -11.68
CA ASN A 42 1.26 -3.43 -11.71
C ASN A 42 0.12 -3.05 -12.67
N GLU A 43 0.00 -3.76 -13.79
CA GLU A 43 -1.08 -3.56 -14.76
C GLU A 43 -2.43 -4.08 -14.23
N GLU A 44 -2.43 -5.25 -13.57
CA GLU A 44 -3.65 -5.85 -13.01
C GLU A 44 -4.15 -5.10 -11.75
N TYR A 45 -3.24 -4.57 -10.94
CA TYR A 45 -3.54 -3.97 -9.62
C TYR A 45 -3.09 -2.51 -9.51
N LEU A 46 -3.48 -1.68 -10.49
CA LEU A 46 -3.07 -0.28 -10.59
C LEU A 46 -3.33 0.52 -9.31
N GLU A 47 -4.54 0.46 -8.75
CA GLU A 47 -4.92 1.22 -7.56
C GLU A 47 -4.12 0.79 -6.31
N VAL A 48 -3.84 -0.51 -6.19
CA VAL A 48 -3.03 -1.06 -5.08
C VAL A 48 -1.61 -0.53 -5.15
N ILE A 49 -0.98 -0.59 -6.34
CA ILE A 49 0.40 -0.15 -6.47
C ILE A 49 0.54 1.37 -6.37
N GLU A 50 -0.46 2.13 -6.80
CA GLU A 50 -0.50 3.58 -6.63
C GLU A 50 -0.51 3.97 -5.15
N LEU A 51 -1.40 3.37 -4.36
CA LEU A 51 -1.45 3.62 -2.91
C LEU A 51 -0.16 3.15 -2.23
N TYR A 52 0.33 1.95 -2.54
CA TYR A 52 1.55 1.41 -1.95
C TYR A 52 2.76 2.33 -2.22
N ARG A 53 2.89 2.86 -3.45
CA ARG A 53 3.93 3.84 -3.81
C ARG A 53 3.75 5.18 -3.08
N LYS A 54 2.50 5.64 -2.87
CA LYS A 54 2.20 6.85 -2.09
C LYS A 54 2.67 6.70 -0.65
N ILE A 55 2.32 5.59 0.00
CA ILE A 55 2.72 5.28 1.39
C ILE A 55 4.24 5.14 1.50
N SER A 56 4.88 4.42 0.57
CA SER A 56 6.34 4.22 0.54
C SER A 56 7.12 5.54 0.44
N LYS A 57 6.64 6.51 -0.34
CA LYS A 57 7.24 7.86 -0.42
C LYS A 57 7.14 8.61 0.92
N SER A 58 6.02 8.46 1.63
CA SER A 58 5.81 9.08 2.95
C SER A 58 6.69 8.48 4.05
N ARG A 59 6.98 7.16 4.00
CA ARG A 59 7.90 6.51 4.94
C ARG A 59 9.27 7.21 5.02
N ARG A 60 9.81 7.66 3.88
CA ARG A 60 11.10 8.40 3.84
C ARG A 60 11.08 9.71 4.64
N VAL A 61 9.90 10.26 4.88
CA VAL A 61 9.69 11.48 5.69
C VAL A 61 9.46 11.11 7.15
N PHE A 62 8.76 10.00 7.43
CA PHE A 62 8.46 9.53 8.79
C PHE A 62 9.71 9.03 9.56
N ASP A 63 10.68 8.44 8.85
CA ASP A 63 11.93 7.93 9.46
C ASP A 63 13.00 9.03 9.69
N ARG A 64 12.68 10.31 9.48
CA ARG A 64 13.57 11.47 9.71
C ARG A 64 13.21 12.24 10.96
#